data_AF-A0A0V0HPJ0-F1
#
_entry.id   AF-A0A0V0HPJ0-F1
#
_cell.length_a   1.000
_cell.length_b   1.000
_cell.length_c   1.000
_cell.angle_alpha   90.00
_cell.angle_beta   90.00
_cell.angle_gamma   90.00
#
_symmetry.space_group_name_H-M   'P 1'
#
loop_
_entity.id
_entity.type
_entity.pdbx_description
1 polymer ?
#
loop_
_entity_poly.entity_id
_entity_poly.type
_entity_poly.pdbx_seq_one_letter_code
_entity_poly.pdbx_strand_id
1 'polypeptide(L)'
;MNEMVELLKLNNPIWIESPCDEGCFIHREVHDKLFPNQYRPCKSPTTRFESSKVCGVVPIHAIELIQNFLDPIKGMNMFPNIVTKARTTKVLDFGNVGGFIQLMYEKLHIISPLLEARDYFFIRYCRKLDQTTWIMVDVSYDLIKDIQSDEPSHA
;
A
#
# COMPACT_ATOMS: atom_id res chain seq x y z
N MET A 1 -7.13 -5.98 4.72
CA MET A 1 -8.22 -5.71 3.76
C MET A 1 -9.47 -5.15 4.42
N ASN A 2 -10.12 -5.89 5.33
CA ASN A 2 -11.36 -5.40 5.97
C ASN A 2 -11.16 -4.04 6.66
N GLU A 3 -10.01 -3.84 7.31
CA GLU A 3 -9.57 -2.54 7.85
C GLU A 3 -9.69 -1.41 6.81
N MET A 4 -9.12 -1.56 5.61
CA MET A 4 -9.20 -0.55 4.55
C MET A 4 -10.63 -0.32 4.05
N VAL A 5 -11.44 -1.39 3.93
CA VAL A 5 -12.85 -1.26 3.51
C VAL A 5 -13.66 -0.49 4.54
N GLU A 6 -13.43 -0.73 5.83
CA GLU A 6 -14.08 0.02 6.90
C GLU A 6 -13.57 1.46 6.98
N LEU A 7 -12.27 1.71 6.80
CA LEU A 7 -11.70 3.06 6.73
C LEU A 7 -12.25 3.89 5.57
N LEU A 8 -12.64 3.26 4.45
CA LEU A 8 -13.32 3.92 3.34
C LEU A 8 -14.76 4.33 3.68
N LYS A 9 -15.48 3.51 4.48
CA LYS A 9 -16.86 3.81 4.92
C LYS A 9 -16.88 4.87 6.03
N LEU A 10 -15.95 4.77 6.97
CA LEU A 10 -15.81 5.63 8.14
C LEU A 10 -15.09 6.93 7.75
N ASN A 11 -15.75 7.76 6.93
CA ASN A 11 -15.17 9.03 6.48
C ASN A 11 -14.88 9.95 7.68
N ASN A 12 -15.90 10.28 8.48
CA ASN A 12 -15.77 11.01 9.75
C ASN A 12 -16.22 10.07 10.89
N PRO A 13 -15.57 10.00 12.07
CA PRO A 13 -14.56 10.90 12.65
C PRO A 13 -13.09 10.40 12.60
N ILE A 14 -12.79 9.36 11.81
CA ILE A 14 -11.42 8.80 11.75
C ILE A 14 -10.46 9.70 10.99
N TRP A 15 -10.91 10.26 9.87
CA TRP A 15 -10.13 11.21 9.08
C TRP A 15 -10.33 12.60 9.65
N ILE A 16 -9.26 13.21 10.15
CA ILE A 16 -9.24 14.57 10.66
C ILE A 16 -8.68 15.47 9.56
N GLU A 17 -9.40 16.54 9.26
CA GLU A 17 -8.91 17.61 8.40
C GLU A 17 -7.79 18.38 9.10
N SER A 18 -6.66 18.55 8.42
CA SER A 18 -5.59 19.40 8.94
C SER A 18 -6.04 20.86 8.94
N PRO A 19 -5.86 21.61 10.04
CA PRO A 19 -6.20 23.03 10.07
C PRO A 19 -5.26 23.90 9.22
N CYS A 20 -4.09 23.37 8.82
CA CYS A 20 -3.05 24.11 8.11
C CYS A 20 -2.84 23.66 6.65
N ASP A 21 -3.31 22.47 6.27
CA ASP A 21 -3.14 21.88 4.93
C ASP A 21 -4.47 21.32 4.44
N GLU A 22 -4.65 21.18 3.13
CA GLU A 22 -5.80 20.46 2.53
C GLU A 22 -5.79 18.94 2.78
N GLY A 23 -4.86 18.44 3.60
CA GLY A 23 -4.66 17.02 3.88
C GLY A 23 -5.57 16.48 4.99
N CYS A 24 -5.96 15.22 4.85
CA CYS A 24 -6.63 14.44 5.90
C CYS A 24 -5.66 13.41 6.51
N PHE A 25 -5.67 13.27 7.84
CA PHE A 25 -4.88 12.26 8.57
C PHE A 25 -5.75 11.42 9.51
N ILE A 26 -5.28 10.23 9.85
CA ILE A 26 -6.00 9.26 10.70
C ILE A 26 -5.79 9.62 12.18
N HIS A 27 -6.88 9.72 12.94
CA HIS A 27 -6.81 9.79 14.41
C HIS A 27 -6.30 8.45 14.98
N ARG A 28 -5.00 8.38 15.31
CA ARG A 28 -4.33 7.13 15.70
C ARG A 28 -5.01 6.38 16.84
N GLU A 29 -5.45 7.05 17.91
CA GLU A 29 -6.04 6.35 19.06
C GLU A 29 -7.40 5.72 18.75
N VAL A 30 -8.24 6.42 17.98
CA VAL A 30 -9.53 5.90 17.50
C VAL A 30 -9.28 4.74 16.54
N HIS A 31 -8.31 4.88 15.64
CA HIS A 31 -7.89 3.81 14.75
C HIS A 31 -7.41 2.57 15.51
N ASP A 32 -6.48 2.73 16.47
CA ASP A 32 -5.92 1.61 17.26
C ASP A 32 -7.03 0.89 18.07
N LYS A 33 -8.07 1.60 18.50
CA LYS A 33 -9.25 1.01 19.17
C LYS A 33 -10.16 0.24 18.22
N LEU A 34 -10.36 0.72 16.99
CA LEU A 34 -11.24 0.10 16.00
C LEU A 34 -10.57 -1.10 15.30
N PHE A 35 -9.26 -1.03 15.10
CA PHE A 35 -8.47 -2.05 14.41
C PHE A 35 -7.30 -2.51 15.28
N PRO A 36 -7.57 -3.24 16.38
CA PRO A 36 -6.51 -3.78 17.22
C PRO A 36 -5.71 -4.83 16.43
N ASN A 37 -4.39 -4.67 16.39
CA ASN A 37 -3.50 -5.59 15.69
C ASN A 37 -2.34 -6.00 16.61
N GLN A 38 -2.36 -7.27 17.04
CA GLN A 38 -1.34 -7.87 17.89
C GLN A 38 0.05 -8.02 17.23
N TYR A 39 0.10 -7.96 15.90
CA TYR A 39 1.33 -8.03 15.12
C TYR A 39 1.93 -6.65 14.82
N ARG A 40 1.29 -5.57 15.29
CA ARG A 40 1.81 -4.21 15.11
C ARG A 40 3.09 -4.06 15.95
N PRO A 41 4.20 -3.58 15.36
CA PRO A 41 5.44 -3.35 16.12
C PRO A 41 5.17 -2.48 17.35
N CYS A 42 5.79 -2.84 18.46
CA CYS A 42 5.66 -2.10 19.70
C CYS A 42 6.15 -0.65 19.50
N LYS A 43 5.41 0.33 20.02
CA LYS A 43 5.72 1.75 19.82
C LYS A 43 7.08 2.06 20.43
N SER A 44 8.09 2.39 19.62
CA SER A 44 9.36 2.95 20.10
C SER A 44 9.24 4.47 20.23
N PRO A 45 10.07 5.14 21.06
CA PRO A 45 10.12 6.60 21.12
C PRO A 45 10.42 7.26 19.76
N THR A 46 11.08 6.53 18.86
CA THR A 46 11.45 6.98 17.52
C THR A 46 10.39 6.70 16.46
N THR A 47 9.35 5.92 16.77
CA THR A 47 8.29 5.59 15.81
C THR A 47 7.40 6.80 15.59
N ARG A 48 7.38 7.30 14.35
CA ARG A 48 6.39 8.30 13.89
C ARG A 48 5.28 7.61 13.11
N PHE A 49 4.05 8.06 13.34
CA PHE A 49 2.88 7.60 12.59
C PHE A 49 2.48 8.70 11.64
N GLU A 50 2.40 8.37 10.36
CA GLU A 50 2.03 9.28 9.30
C GLU A 50 0.94 8.63 8.46
N SER A 51 -0.01 9.45 8.02
CA SER A 51 -1.13 9.01 7.20
C SER A 51 -1.62 10.19 6.39
N SER A 52 -1.95 9.95 5.13
CA SER A 52 -2.53 10.94 4.24
C SER A 52 -3.68 10.30 3.47
N LYS A 53 -4.60 11.14 2.99
CA LYS A 53 -5.69 10.74 2.10
C LYS A 53 -5.89 11.79 1.04
N VAL A 54 -6.07 11.31 -0.18
CA VAL A 54 -6.37 12.12 -1.36
C VAL A 54 -7.52 11.46 -2.13
N CYS A 55 -8.40 12.27 -2.68
CA CYS A 55 -9.46 11.83 -3.58
C CYS A 55 -9.50 12.75 -4.81
N GLY A 56 -9.81 12.19 -5.97
CA GLY A 56 -9.88 12.96 -7.21
C GLY A 56 -10.64 12.19 -8.29
N VAL A 57 -11.12 12.94 -9.28
CA VAL A 57 -11.76 12.39 -10.48
C VAL A 57 -10.70 12.23 -11.55
N VAL A 58 -10.66 11.06 -12.18
CA VAL A 58 -9.73 10.75 -13.27
C VAL A 58 -10.51 10.36 -14.53
N PRO A 59 -10.06 10.75 -15.74
CA PRO A 59 -10.75 10.47 -16.99
C PRO A 59 -10.45 9.05 -17.52
N ILE A 60 -10.56 8.04 -16.66
CA ILE A 60 -10.30 6.63 -16.99
C ILE A 60 -11.30 5.73 -16.25
N HIS A 61 -11.75 4.65 -16.89
CA HIS A 61 -12.66 3.71 -16.25
C HIS A 61 -11.97 2.93 -15.12
N ALA A 62 -12.71 2.65 -14.05
CA ALA A 62 -12.16 1.98 -12.87
C ALA A 62 -11.48 0.63 -13.21
N ILE A 63 -12.07 -0.17 -14.09
CA ILE A 63 -11.47 -1.46 -14.48
C ILE A 63 -10.16 -1.31 -15.25
N GLU A 64 -10.07 -0.31 -16.13
CA GLU A 64 -8.89 -0.04 -16.94
C GLU A 64 -7.76 0.50 -16.05
N LEU A 65 -8.10 1.40 -15.12
CA LEU A 65 -7.16 1.91 -14.12
C LEU A 65 -6.59 0.78 -13.27
N ILE A 66 -7.44 -0.13 -12.78
CA ILE A 66 -7.01 -1.30 -12.01
C ILE A 66 -6.12 -2.22 -12.85
N GLN A 67 -6.47 -2.49 -14.10
CA GLN A 67 -5.65 -3.29 -15.01
C GLN A 67 -4.28 -2.66 -15.27
N ASN A 68 -4.21 -1.33 -15.39
CA ASN A 68 -2.94 -0.63 -15.53
C ASN A 68 -2.07 -0.77 -14.28
N PHE A 69 -2.65 -0.74 -13.08
CA PHE A 69 -1.90 -0.98 -11.84
C PHE A 69 -1.48 -2.45 -11.64
N LEU A 70 -2.25 -3.41 -12.14
CA LEU A 70 -1.90 -4.84 -12.04
C LEU A 70 -0.77 -5.25 -13.01
N ASP A 71 -0.57 -4.49 -14.09
CA ASP A 71 0.54 -4.66 -15.01
C ASP A 71 1.70 -3.74 -14.60
N PRO A 72 2.88 -4.28 -14.22
CA PRO A 72 3.98 -3.47 -13.71
C PRO A 72 4.52 -2.47 -14.76
N ILE A 73 4.48 -2.81 -16.05
CA ILE A 73 4.98 -1.94 -17.11
C ILE A 73 4.00 -0.78 -17.33
N LYS A 74 2.70 -1.08 -17.40
CA LYS A 74 1.67 -0.04 -17.53
C LYS A 74 1.65 0.87 -16.31
N GLY A 75 1.73 0.31 -15.10
CA GLY A 75 1.77 1.07 -13.86
C GLY A 75 2.97 2.03 -13.82
N MET A 76 4.16 1.55 -14.18
CA MET A 76 5.36 2.38 -14.29
C MET A 76 5.19 3.52 -15.31
N ASN A 77 4.59 3.23 -16.47
CA ASN A 77 4.34 4.24 -17.51
C ASN A 77 3.34 5.32 -17.09
N MET A 78 2.50 5.08 -16.07
CA MET A 78 1.63 6.11 -15.49
C MET A 78 2.40 7.09 -14.59
N PHE A 79 3.55 6.69 -14.04
CA PHE A 79 4.34 7.48 -13.10
C PHE A 79 5.85 7.49 -13.46
N PRO A 80 6.24 7.86 -14.68
CA PRO A 80 7.61 7.68 -15.19
C PRO A 80 8.66 8.48 -14.42
N ASN A 81 8.27 9.58 -13.77
CA ASN A 81 9.17 10.41 -12.96
C ASN A 81 9.34 9.90 -11.52
N ILE A 82 8.54 8.92 -11.11
CA ILE A 82 8.50 8.39 -9.73
C ILE A 82 8.94 6.92 -9.74
N VAL A 83 8.42 6.10 -10.65
CA VAL A 83 8.71 4.67 -10.73
C VAL A 83 9.71 4.44 -11.86
N THR A 84 10.92 4.00 -11.51
CA THR A 84 12.00 3.76 -12.48
C THR A 84 12.10 2.31 -12.93
N LYS A 85 11.64 1.38 -12.09
CA LYS A 85 11.56 -0.05 -12.38
C LYS A 85 10.35 -0.61 -11.66
N ALA A 86 9.64 -1.52 -12.30
CA ALA A 86 8.55 -2.28 -11.69
C ALA A 86 8.55 -3.70 -12.25
N ARG A 87 8.29 -4.71 -11.42
CA ARG A 87 8.03 -6.09 -11.86
C ARG A 87 7.18 -6.85 -10.86
N THR A 88 6.41 -7.80 -11.37
CA THR A 88 5.76 -8.81 -10.54
C THR A 88 6.78 -9.90 -10.23
N THR A 89 7.13 -10.05 -8.95
CA THR A 89 8.08 -11.07 -8.47
C THR A 89 7.41 -12.43 -8.40
N LYS A 90 6.17 -12.50 -7.89
CA LYS A 90 5.41 -13.75 -7.79
C LYS A 90 3.91 -13.45 -7.82
N VAL A 91 3.15 -14.24 -8.56
CA VAL A 91 1.68 -14.22 -8.43
C VAL A 91 1.29 -15.23 -7.34
N LEU A 92 0.58 -14.75 -6.33
CA LEU A 92 0.16 -15.55 -5.18
C LEU A 92 -1.26 -16.08 -5.36
N ASP A 93 -2.14 -15.33 -6.04
CA ASP A 93 -3.50 -15.74 -6.37
C ASP A 93 -3.99 -15.02 -7.64
N PHE A 94 -4.75 -15.74 -8.48
CA PHE A 94 -5.37 -15.28 -9.70
C PHE A 94 -6.89 -15.02 -9.56
N GLY A 95 -7.41 -14.88 -8.34
CA GLY A 95 -8.83 -14.64 -8.09
C GLY A 95 -9.56 -15.79 -7.40
N ASN A 96 -8.87 -16.88 -7.06
CA ASN A 96 -9.49 -18.07 -6.46
C ASN A 96 -9.97 -17.80 -5.02
N VAL A 97 -9.28 -16.93 -4.27
CA VAL A 97 -9.67 -16.52 -2.91
C VAL A 97 -10.39 -15.15 -2.94
N GLY A 98 -11.12 -14.87 -4.02
CA GLY A 98 -11.96 -13.67 -4.15
C GLY A 98 -11.22 -12.37 -4.46
N GLY A 99 -9.95 -12.46 -4.90
CA GLY A 99 -9.15 -11.32 -5.34
C GLY A 99 -7.82 -11.74 -5.97
N PHE A 100 -7.16 -10.80 -6.64
CA PHE A 100 -5.84 -10.98 -7.23
C PHE A 100 -4.77 -10.59 -6.23
N ILE A 101 -3.77 -11.46 -6.03
CA ILE A 101 -2.68 -11.24 -5.08
C ILE A 101 -1.35 -11.40 -5.78
N GLN A 102 -0.49 -10.39 -5.69
CA GLN A 102 0.82 -10.36 -6.32
C GLN A 102 1.87 -9.84 -5.34
N LEU A 103 3.03 -10.47 -5.31
CA LEU A 103 4.25 -9.91 -4.74
C LEU A 103 4.92 -9.07 -5.82
N MET A 104 5.05 -7.77 -5.55
CA MET A 104 5.56 -6.76 -6.46
C MET A 104 6.91 -6.25 -5.97
N TYR A 105 7.72 -5.78 -6.93
CA TYR A 105 8.92 -4.99 -6.69
C TYR A 105 8.82 -3.69 -7.49
N GLU A 106 9.12 -2.58 -6.84
CA GLU A 106 9.23 -1.27 -7.49
C GLU A 106 10.49 -0.53 -6.99
N LYS A 107 11.12 0.22 -7.90
CA LYS A 107 12.21 1.13 -7.58
C LYS A 107 11.74 2.57 -7.77
N LEU A 108 11.61 3.30 -6.67
CA LEU A 108 11.13 4.67 -6.67
C LEU A 108 12.29 5.65 -6.74
N HIS A 109 12.24 6.56 -7.71
CA HIS A 109 13.08 7.76 -7.71
C HIS A 109 12.48 8.77 -6.75
N ILE A 110 13.31 9.31 -5.86
CA ILE A 110 12.92 10.40 -4.98
C ILE A 110 13.32 11.69 -5.68
N ILE A 111 12.38 12.64 -5.75
CA ILE A 111 12.60 13.99 -6.30
C ILE A 111 13.41 14.83 -5.30
N SER A 112 14.56 14.31 -4.88
CA SER A 112 15.54 14.98 -4.03
C SER A 112 16.92 14.53 -4.48
N PRO A 113 17.82 15.47 -4.84
CA PRO A 113 19.17 15.14 -5.31
C PRO A 113 20.06 14.52 -4.21
N LEU A 114 19.61 14.55 -2.95
CA LEU A 114 20.36 14.07 -1.79
C LEU A 114 19.96 12.64 -1.38
N LEU A 115 18.97 12.04 -2.04
CA LEU A 115 18.44 10.74 -1.67
C LEU A 115 18.54 9.78 -2.84
N GLU A 116 19.17 8.63 -2.58
CA GLU A 116 19.21 7.52 -3.53
C GLU A 116 17.82 6.97 -3.81
N ALA A 117 17.66 6.40 -5.00
CA ALA A 117 16.44 5.69 -5.36
C ALA A 117 16.20 4.51 -4.41
N ARG A 118 14.95 4.29 -4.01
CA ARG A 118 14.59 3.29 -3.00
C ARG A 118 13.92 2.08 -3.63
N ASP A 119 14.35 0.91 -3.19
CA ASP A 119 13.85 -0.39 -3.61
C ASP A 119 12.79 -0.87 -2.63
N TYR A 120 11.61 -1.24 -3.14
CA TYR A 120 10.46 -1.64 -2.33
C TYR A 120 9.87 -2.96 -2.81
N PHE A 121 9.58 -3.84 -1.85
CA PHE A 121 8.77 -5.03 -2.05
C PHE A 121 7.45 -4.86 -1.32
N PHE A 122 6.36 -5.26 -1.96
CA PHE A 122 5.04 -5.18 -1.36
C PHE A 122 4.12 -6.25 -1.92
N ILE A 123 3.14 -6.65 -1.11
CA ILE A 123 2.04 -7.50 -1.54
C ILE A 123 0.91 -6.58 -2.00
N ARG A 124 0.55 -6.67 -3.27
CA ARG A 124 -0.62 -6.03 -3.87
C ARG A 124 -1.79 -7.01 -3.82
N TYR A 125 -2.86 -6.60 -3.16
CA TYR A 125 -4.14 -7.31 -3.19
C TYR A 125 -5.17 -6.42 -3.88
N CYS A 126 -5.88 -6.96 -4.88
CA CYS A 126 -6.95 -6.27 -5.59
C CYS A 126 -8.23 -7.09 -5.62
N ARG A 127 -9.37 -6.47 -5.30
CA ARG A 127 -10.69 -7.10 -5.51
C ARG A 127 -11.77 -6.10 -5.92
N LYS A 128 -12.79 -6.65 -6.56
CA LYS A 128 -14.05 -5.95 -6.83
C LYS A 128 -14.92 -6.00 -5.56
N LEU A 129 -15.40 -4.85 -5.10
CA LEU A 129 -16.27 -4.74 -3.92
C LEU A 129 -17.75 -4.86 -4.29
N ASP A 130 -18.16 -4.20 -5.36
CA ASP A 130 -19.51 -4.21 -5.92
C ASP A 130 -19.44 -4.00 -7.44
N GLN A 131 -20.56 -3.74 -8.12
CA GLN A 131 -20.60 -3.62 -9.57
C GLN A 131 -19.65 -2.55 -10.16
N THR A 132 -19.41 -1.46 -9.42
CA THR A 132 -18.67 -0.28 -9.89
C THR A 132 -17.40 0.01 -9.09
N THR A 133 -17.28 -0.57 -7.89
CA THR A 133 -16.22 -0.23 -6.93
C THR A 133 -15.14 -1.31 -6.88
N TRP A 134 -13.89 -0.87 -6.97
CA TRP A 134 -12.71 -1.71 -6.79
C TRP A 134 -11.90 -1.21 -5.60
N ILE A 135 -11.20 -2.13 -4.95
CA ILE A 135 -10.20 -1.79 -3.92
C ILE A 135 -8.89 -2.47 -4.25
N MET A 136 -7.81 -1.71 -4.18
CA MET A 136 -6.44 -2.18 -4.29
C MET A 136 -5.70 -1.74 -3.04
N VAL A 137 -4.96 -2.66 -2.42
CA VAL A 137 -4.21 -2.41 -1.19
C VAL A 137 -2.81 -2.98 -1.38
N ASP A 138 -1.81 -2.13 -1.12
CA ASP A 138 -0.42 -2.51 -1.10
C ASP A 138 0.09 -2.52 0.34
N VAL A 139 0.76 -3.61 0.74
CA VAL A 139 1.36 -3.76 2.08
C VAL A 139 2.83 -4.09 1.91
N SER A 140 3.70 -3.36 2.59
CA SER A 140 5.15 -3.59 2.56
C SER A 140 5.48 -5.04 2.92
N TYR A 141 6.40 -5.63 2.17
CA TYR A 141 6.92 -6.97 2.41
C TYR A 141 8.41 -6.88 2.74
N ASP A 142 8.75 -7.10 4.01
CA ASP A 142 10.13 -7.06 4.48
C ASP A 142 10.85 -8.37 4.15
N LEU A 143 11.59 -8.39 3.04
CA LEU A 143 12.43 -9.54 2.66
C LEU A 143 13.50 -9.88 3.71
N ILE A 144 13.90 -8.91 4.53
CA ILE A 144 15.00 -9.02 5.51
C ILE A 144 14.69 -10.08 6.59
N LYS A 145 13.42 -10.31 6.91
CA LYS A 145 13.04 -11.34 7.90
C LYS A 145 13.22 -12.76 7.38
N ASP A 146 13.04 -12.98 6.08
CA ASP A 146 13.20 -14.30 5.47
C ASP A 146 14.68 -14.70 5.33
N ILE A 147 15.57 -13.72 5.12
CA ILE A 147 17.02 -13.97 5.06
C ILE A 147 17.59 -14.34 6.44
N GLN A 148 17.03 -13.76 7.53
CA GLN A 148 17.44 -14.09 8.89
C GLN A 148 16.92 -15.46 9.38
N SER A 149 15.89 -16.03 8.74
CA SER A 149 15.41 -17.38 9.05
C SER A 149 16.18 -18.50 8.35
N ASP A 150 17.01 -18.17 7.35
CA ASP A 150 17.79 -19.13 6.56
C ASP A 150 19.29 -19.18 6.96
N GLU A 151 19.70 -18.53 8.06
CA GLU A 151 21.04 -18.78 8.62
C GLU A 151 21.09 -20.18 9.24
N PRO A 152 21.96 -21.10 8.76
CA PRO A 152 22.15 -22.39 9.40
C PRO A 152 22.69 -22.16 10.81
N SER A 153 22.02 -22.72 11.81
CA SER A 153 22.55 -22.84 13.16
C SER A 153 23.78 -23.74 13.12
N HIS A 154 24.96 -23.15 12.93
CA HIS A 154 26.23 -23.83 13.17
C HIS A 154 26.45 -23.84 14.69
N ALA A 155 26.06 -24.95 15.31
CA ALA A 155 26.65 -25.43 16.55
C ALA A 155 27.94 -26.19 16.26
#